data_AF-A0A3C0IQ46-F1
#
_entry.id   AF-A0A3C0IQ46-F1
#
_cell.length_a   1.000
_cell.length_b   1.000
_cell.length_c   1.000
_cell.angle_alpha   90.00
_cell.angle_beta   90.00
_cell.angle_gamma   90.00
#
_symmetry.space_group_name_H-M   'P 1'
#
loop_
_entity.id
_entity.type
_entity.pdbx_description
1 polymer ?
#
loop_
_entity_poly.entity_id
_entity_poly.type
_entity_poly.pdbx_seq_one_letter_code
_entity_poly.pdbx_strand_id
1 'polypeptide(L)'
;AVQLNGQWVFLDATDPHCIFGYPTDAIQNKQALIAINENKYELVRVSTMPATASKVIDSTFIHITPEGIKGNMVVHYNGYFGNELYDALMYKDSVGTADYVKYKLGKASNKFKVSTYEIIKANPLLREAIIKGNYEVPDYVKRAGNEIFINLNLEKFFNGPGIDTAKRMMALENDFHYTIEQYHILHLPQGYTASYIPKNFKAENDLLRFEITYEQKNNQVICHHTIQVKYILLQPNRFTDWNNIVKQLVAQYKEQVVLTKN
;
A
#
# COMPACT_ATOMS: atom_id res chain seq x y z
N ALA A 1 -0.69 10.03 -29.17
CA ALA A 1 -2.00 9.55 -28.68
C ALA A 1 -2.77 8.97 -29.85
N VAL A 2 -3.64 7.99 -29.61
CA VAL A 2 -4.50 7.36 -30.62
C VAL A 2 -5.94 7.39 -30.11
N GLN A 3 -6.91 7.56 -31.00
CA GLN A 3 -8.33 7.52 -30.61
C GLN A 3 -8.85 6.09 -30.75
N LEU A 4 -9.33 5.51 -29.65
CA LEU A 4 -9.91 4.17 -29.58
C LEU A 4 -11.22 4.22 -28.81
N ASN A 5 -12.30 3.67 -29.38
CA ASN A 5 -13.64 3.65 -28.76
C ASN A 5 -14.12 5.02 -28.24
N GLY A 6 -13.80 6.10 -28.97
CA GLY A 6 -14.16 7.47 -28.59
C GLY A 6 -13.32 8.07 -27.46
N GLN A 7 -12.25 7.40 -27.03
CA GLN A 7 -11.34 7.88 -25.99
C GLN A 7 -9.91 8.04 -26.53
N TRP A 8 -9.18 9.02 -26.00
CA TRP A 8 -7.76 9.19 -26.28
C TRP A 8 -6.94 8.22 -25.43
N VAL A 9 -6.17 7.36 -26.09
CA VAL A 9 -5.15 6.51 -25.47
C VAL A 9 -3.78 7.13 -25.70
N PHE A 10 -3.03 7.31 -24.63
CA PHE A 10 -1.68 7.86 -24.65
C PHE A 10 -0.68 6.71 -24.66
N LEU A 11 0.22 6.74 -25.64
CA LEU A 11 1.30 5.77 -25.77
C LEU A 11 2.60 6.50 -25.45
N ASP A 12 3.40 5.92 -24.57
CA ASP A 12 4.66 6.50 -24.13
C ASP A 12 5.80 5.62 -24.63
N ALA A 13 6.61 6.15 -25.55
CA ALA A 13 7.75 5.43 -26.13
C ALA A 13 8.98 5.45 -25.21
N THR A 14 8.92 6.18 -24.08
CA THR A 14 10.01 6.30 -23.11
C THR A 14 9.82 5.41 -21.88
N ASP A 15 8.60 4.93 -21.65
CA ASP A 15 8.26 3.99 -20.58
C ASP A 15 8.08 2.56 -21.14
N PRO A 16 9.08 1.66 -20.96
CA PRO A 16 9.01 0.28 -21.43
C PRO A 16 8.02 -0.58 -20.63
N HIS A 17 7.53 -0.09 -19.49
CA HIS A 17 6.60 -0.78 -18.62
C HIS A 17 5.19 -0.20 -18.59
N CYS A 18 4.87 0.76 -19.45
CA CYS A 18 3.52 1.28 -19.58
C CYS A 18 2.48 0.15 -19.83
N ILE A 19 1.32 0.28 -19.16
CA ILE A 19 0.19 -0.63 -19.36
C ILE A 19 -0.68 -0.02 -20.46
N PHE A 20 -0.98 -0.79 -21.51
CA PHE A 20 -1.84 -0.29 -22.57
C PHE A 20 -3.20 0.18 -22.03
N GLY A 21 -3.63 1.37 -22.43
CA GLY A 21 -4.84 2.01 -21.94
C GLY A 21 -4.68 2.81 -20.65
N TYR A 22 -3.52 2.74 -19.99
CA TYR A 22 -3.18 3.62 -18.88
C TYR A 22 -2.37 4.79 -19.45
N PRO A 23 -2.71 6.05 -19.12
CA PRO A 23 -1.76 7.14 -19.30
C PRO A 23 -0.54 6.88 -18.39
N THR A 24 0.65 7.38 -18.74
CA THR A 24 1.75 7.37 -17.77
C THR A 24 1.39 8.25 -16.58
N ASP A 25 1.86 7.87 -15.40
CA ASP A 25 1.58 8.58 -14.14
C ASP A 25 1.93 10.07 -14.24
N ALA A 26 3.06 10.37 -14.89
CA ALA A 26 3.59 11.72 -15.10
C ALA A 26 2.68 12.67 -15.89
N ILE A 27 1.73 12.16 -16.70
CA ILE A 27 0.85 13.00 -17.54
C ILE A 27 -0.60 13.08 -17.03
N GLN A 28 -0.95 12.32 -16.00
CA GLN A 28 -2.31 12.27 -15.48
C GLN A 28 -2.79 13.65 -15.00
N ASN A 29 -4.04 13.99 -15.31
CA ASN A 29 -4.66 15.27 -14.98
C ASN A 29 -3.93 16.51 -15.57
N LYS A 30 -2.98 16.34 -16.49
CA LYS A 30 -2.34 17.45 -17.21
C LYS A 30 -3.05 17.70 -18.54
N GLN A 31 -2.81 18.87 -19.15
CA GLN A 31 -3.31 19.17 -20.50
C GLN A 31 -2.31 18.63 -21.52
N ALA A 32 -2.82 17.93 -22.53
CA ALA A 32 -2.06 17.45 -23.67
C ALA A 32 -2.58 18.13 -24.95
N LEU A 33 -1.67 18.64 -25.76
CA LEU A 33 -1.97 19.12 -27.10
C LEU A 33 -1.80 17.96 -28.08
N ILE A 34 -2.88 17.52 -28.70
CA ILE A 34 -2.90 16.42 -29.65
C ILE A 34 -2.97 17.00 -31.06
N ALA A 35 -1.97 16.70 -31.89
CA ALA A 35 -2.04 16.96 -33.33
C ALA A 35 -2.90 15.86 -34.00
N ILE A 36 -4.02 16.25 -34.60
CA ILE A 36 -4.89 15.35 -35.37
C ILE A 36 -4.41 15.29 -36.83
N ASN A 37 -4.03 16.45 -37.38
CA ASN A 37 -3.35 16.60 -38.65
C ASN A 37 -2.55 17.92 -38.64
N GLU A 38 -1.95 18.29 -39.79
CA GLU A 38 -1.08 19.47 -39.93
C GLU A 38 -1.71 20.79 -39.47
N ASN A 39 -3.04 20.91 -39.54
CA ASN A 39 -3.76 22.16 -39.26
C ASN A 39 -4.77 22.05 -38.11
N LYS A 40 -4.95 20.85 -37.54
CA LYS A 40 -5.95 20.58 -36.51
C LYS A 40 -5.30 19.99 -35.26
N TYR A 41 -5.47 20.72 -34.17
CA TYR A 41 -5.03 20.33 -32.85
C TYR A 41 -6.21 20.30 -31.88
N GLU A 42 -6.10 19.45 -30.86
CA GLU A 42 -7.07 19.35 -29.78
C GLU A 42 -6.34 19.46 -28.44
N LEU A 43 -6.81 20.35 -27.56
CA LEU A 43 -6.31 20.42 -26.21
C LEU A 43 -7.20 19.56 -25.32
N VAL A 44 -6.67 18.46 -24.81
CA VAL A 44 -7.41 17.52 -23.98
C VAL A 44 -6.81 17.47 -22.59
N ARG A 45 -7.64 17.21 -21.57
CA ARG A 45 -7.15 16.85 -20.24
C ARG A 45 -6.97 15.35 -20.19
N VAL A 46 -5.78 14.89 -19.86
CA VAL A 46 -5.47 13.47 -19.72
C VAL A 46 -6.27 12.92 -18.53
N SER A 47 -7.03 11.85 -18.76
CA SER A 47 -7.80 11.18 -17.72
C SER A 47 -6.89 10.60 -16.64
N THR A 48 -7.43 10.44 -15.44
CA THR A 48 -6.76 9.73 -14.35
C THR A 48 -7.32 8.33 -14.23
N MET A 49 -6.52 7.38 -13.75
CA MET A 49 -7.04 6.06 -13.40
C MET A 49 -7.78 6.11 -12.04
N PRO A 50 -8.86 5.32 -11.85
CA PRO A 50 -9.49 5.22 -10.53
C PRO A 50 -8.54 4.53 -9.55
N ALA A 51 -8.67 4.82 -8.25
CA ALA A 51 -7.82 4.23 -7.22
C ALA A 51 -7.87 2.68 -7.18
N THR A 52 -8.88 2.05 -7.76
CA THR A 52 -9.00 0.59 -7.86
C THR A 52 -8.20 -0.01 -9.02
N ALA A 53 -7.68 0.80 -9.94
CA ALA A 53 -6.85 0.35 -11.05
C ALA A 53 -5.42 -0.02 -10.62
N SER A 54 -4.90 0.69 -9.61
CA SER A 54 -3.57 0.45 -9.04
C SER A 54 -3.71 0.02 -7.59
N LYS A 55 -3.34 -1.23 -7.31
CA LYS A 55 -3.51 -1.85 -6.01
C LYS A 55 -2.26 -2.57 -5.53
N VAL A 56 -2.07 -2.54 -4.22
CA VAL A 56 -1.27 -3.52 -3.48
C VAL A 56 -2.21 -4.36 -2.63
N ILE A 57 -2.08 -5.68 -2.71
CA ILE A 57 -2.79 -6.61 -1.82
C ILE A 57 -1.73 -7.42 -1.06
N ASP A 58 -1.61 -7.16 0.23
CA ASP A 58 -0.67 -7.81 1.13
C ASP A 58 -1.39 -8.80 2.04
N SER A 59 -0.98 -10.06 2.04
CA SER A 59 -1.44 -11.07 3.00
C SER A 59 -0.26 -11.56 3.83
N THR A 60 -0.25 -11.21 5.12
CA THR A 60 0.81 -11.58 6.06
C THR A 60 0.27 -12.52 7.14
N PHE A 61 0.83 -13.72 7.21
CA PHE A 61 0.48 -14.76 8.17
C PHE A 61 1.46 -14.72 9.35
N ILE A 62 0.94 -14.57 10.55
CA ILE A 62 1.71 -14.23 11.75
C ILE A 62 1.61 -15.36 12.77
N HIS A 63 2.76 -15.87 13.19
CA HIS A 63 2.92 -16.79 14.31
C HIS A 63 3.80 -16.15 15.38
N ILE A 64 3.33 -16.17 16.63
CA ILE A 64 4.12 -15.71 17.77
C ILE A 64 5.13 -16.79 18.15
N THR A 65 6.40 -16.41 18.32
CA THR A 65 7.48 -17.26 18.84
C THR A 65 8.01 -16.70 20.15
N PRO A 66 8.82 -17.44 20.93
CA PRO A 66 9.43 -16.90 22.14
C PRO A 66 10.20 -15.57 21.88
N GLU A 67 10.87 -15.46 20.74
CA GLU A 67 11.73 -14.33 20.35
C GLU A 67 10.98 -13.18 19.68
N GLY A 68 9.73 -13.36 19.25
CA GLY A 68 8.99 -12.33 18.52
C GLY A 68 7.85 -12.88 17.69
N ILE A 69 7.83 -12.53 16.41
CA ILE A 69 6.91 -13.11 15.42
C ILE A 69 7.66 -13.64 14.20
N LYS A 70 7.08 -14.62 13.52
CA LYS A 70 7.52 -15.10 12.22
C LYS A 70 6.34 -15.51 11.36
N GLY A 71 6.60 -15.72 10.09
CA GLY A 71 5.65 -16.36 9.19
C GLY A 71 5.99 -16.11 7.73
N ASN A 72 4.96 -16.05 6.91
CA ASN A 72 5.08 -15.83 5.47
C ASN A 72 4.16 -14.69 5.03
N MET A 73 4.50 -14.09 3.90
CA MET A 73 3.67 -13.08 3.25
C MET A 73 3.60 -13.28 1.75
N VAL A 74 2.53 -12.79 1.16
CA VAL A 74 2.29 -12.74 -0.28
C VAL A 74 1.78 -11.34 -0.60
N VAL A 75 2.52 -10.60 -1.43
CA VAL A 75 2.18 -9.24 -1.81
C VAL A 75 1.97 -9.18 -3.32
N HIS A 76 0.75 -8.83 -3.73
CA HIS A 76 0.37 -8.65 -5.13
C HIS A 76 0.45 -7.17 -5.50
N TYR A 77 1.01 -6.89 -6.67
CA TYR A 77 1.15 -5.56 -7.24
C TYR A 77 0.48 -5.54 -8.62
N ASN A 78 -0.37 -4.56 -8.87
CA ASN A 78 -0.95 -4.31 -10.20
C ASN A 78 -1.03 -2.81 -10.50
N GLY A 79 -1.41 -2.47 -11.74
CA GLY A 79 -1.46 -1.09 -12.20
C GLY A 79 -0.09 -0.42 -12.07
N TYR A 80 -0.06 0.85 -11.66
CA TYR A 80 1.20 1.61 -11.53
C TYR A 80 2.17 1.02 -10.50
N PHE A 81 1.69 0.37 -9.44
CA PHE A 81 2.59 -0.34 -8.51
C PHE A 81 3.29 -1.54 -9.17
N GLY A 82 2.59 -2.18 -10.10
CA GLY A 82 3.15 -3.19 -10.98
C GLY A 82 4.25 -2.60 -11.85
N ASN A 83 3.97 -1.48 -12.54
CA ASN A 83 4.96 -0.77 -13.38
C ASN A 83 6.22 -0.44 -12.58
N GLU A 84 6.07 0.25 -11.44
CA GLU A 84 7.17 0.61 -10.55
C GLU A 84 8.02 -0.59 -10.15
N LEU A 85 7.40 -1.75 -9.90
CA LEU A 85 8.10 -2.97 -9.57
C LEU A 85 8.90 -3.50 -10.75
N TYR A 86 8.32 -3.53 -11.95
CA TYR A 86 9.02 -3.96 -13.15
C TYR A 86 10.18 -3.01 -13.50
N ASP A 87 9.95 -1.69 -13.41
CA ASP A 87 10.98 -0.65 -13.62
C ASP A 87 12.13 -0.82 -12.64
N ALA A 88 11.82 -0.96 -11.35
CA ALA A 88 12.83 -1.13 -10.32
C ALA A 88 13.67 -2.38 -10.57
N LEU A 89 13.06 -3.49 -11.00
CA LEU A 89 13.77 -4.76 -11.22
C LEU A 89 14.53 -4.82 -12.55
N MET A 90 14.25 -3.95 -13.53
CA MET A 90 14.85 -4.06 -14.88
C MET A 90 16.38 -4.06 -14.86
N TYR A 91 16.97 -3.20 -14.04
CA TYR A 91 18.41 -2.96 -14.02
C TYR A 91 19.10 -3.42 -12.73
N LYS A 92 18.39 -4.16 -11.88
CA LYS A 92 18.94 -4.65 -10.61
C LYS A 92 19.61 -5.99 -10.79
N ASP A 93 20.81 -6.12 -10.23
CA ASP A 93 21.45 -7.42 -10.02
C ASP A 93 20.82 -8.15 -8.82
N SER A 94 21.38 -9.29 -8.43
CA SER A 94 20.87 -10.10 -7.32
C SER A 94 20.90 -9.36 -5.97
N VAL A 95 21.94 -8.57 -5.71
CA VAL A 95 22.11 -7.81 -4.46
C VAL A 95 21.08 -6.68 -4.41
N GLY A 96 21.01 -5.87 -5.47
CA GLY A 96 20.04 -4.78 -5.56
C GLY A 96 18.59 -5.29 -5.54
N THR A 97 18.32 -6.47 -6.11
CA THR A 97 17.01 -7.12 -6.03
C THR A 97 16.67 -7.53 -4.59
N ALA A 98 17.62 -8.12 -3.87
CA ALA A 98 17.41 -8.49 -2.46
C ALA A 98 17.13 -7.26 -1.58
N ASP A 99 17.86 -6.16 -1.78
CA ASP A 99 17.63 -4.90 -1.05
C ASP A 99 16.27 -4.30 -1.37
N TYR A 100 15.86 -4.33 -2.64
CA TYR A 100 14.54 -3.86 -3.07
C TYR A 100 13.40 -4.68 -2.45
N VAL A 101 13.55 -6.00 -2.43
CA VAL A 101 12.57 -6.89 -1.79
C VAL A 101 12.50 -6.64 -0.29
N LYS A 102 13.65 -6.49 0.39
CA LYS A 102 13.70 -6.14 1.81
C LYS A 102 12.99 -4.83 2.10
N TYR A 103 13.15 -3.83 1.23
CA TYR A 103 12.44 -2.55 1.34
C TYR A 103 10.93 -2.72 1.15
N LYS A 104 10.50 -3.39 0.08
CA LYS A 104 9.06 -3.55 -0.25
C LYS A 104 8.29 -4.43 0.73
N LEU A 105 8.93 -5.44 1.32
CA LEU A 105 8.31 -6.34 2.31
C LEU A 105 8.45 -5.85 3.76
N GLY A 106 9.28 -4.83 3.99
CA GLY A 106 9.59 -4.33 5.32
C GLY A 106 8.36 -3.84 6.07
N LYS A 107 8.13 -4.38 7.27
CA LYS A 107 6.95 -4.07 8.10
C LYS A 107 7.24 -4.28 9.58
N ALA A 108 6.28 -3.95 10.44
CA ALA A 108 6.33 -4.06 11.90
C ALA A 108 7.37 -3.14 12.56
N SER A 109 8.66 -3.46 12.48
CA SER A 109 9.73 -2.69 13.11
C SER A 109 11.01 -2.70 12.26
N ASN A 110 11.98 -1.88 12.66
CA ASN A 110 13.32 -1.87 12.04
C ASN A 110 14.11 -3.19 12.25
N LYS A 111 13.61 -4.12 13.07
CA LYS A 111 14.18 -5.46 13.25
C LYS A 111 13.65 -6.50 12.26
N PHE A 112 12.77 -6.09 11.33
CA PHE A 112 12.24 -6.98 10.30
C PHE A 112 13.35 -7.61 9.46
N LYS A 113 13.26 -8.93 9.26
CA LYS A 113 14.14 -9.68 8.38
C LYS A 113 13.31 -10.56 7.46
N VAL A 114 13.66 -10.52 6.17
CA VAL A 114 13.21 -11.49 5.18
C VAL A 114 14.27 -12.59 5.08
N SER A 115 13.88 -13.86 5.23
CA SER A 115 14.79 -15.00 5.18
C SER A 115 14.86 -15.63 3.79
N THR A 116 13.72 -15.73 3.10
CA THR A 116 13.61 -16.19 1.73
C THR A 116 12.60 -15.34 0.99
N TYR A 117 12.78 -15.17 -0.32
CA TYR A 117 11.79 -14.51 -1.16
C TYR A 117 11.72 -15.13 -2.56
N GLU A 118 10.58 -14.91 -3.21
CA GLU A 118 10.34 -15.26 -4.60
C GLU A 118 9.62 -14.08 -5.27
N ILE A 119 10.03 -13.73 -6.49
CA ILE A 119 9.36 -12.73 -7.32
C ILE A 119 8.74 -13.44 -8.52
N ILE A 120 7.43 -13.31 -8.68
CA ILE A 120 6.66 -13.92 -9.77
C ILE A 120 6.08 -12.80 -10.63
N LYS A 121 6.43 -12.80 -11.92
CA LYS A 121 5.80 -11.94 -12.93
C LYS A 121 4.51 -12.60 -13.42
N ALA A 122 3.44 -12.47 -12.65
CA ALA A 122 2.19 -13.20 -12.84
C ALA A 122 1.50 -12.88 -14.18
N ASN A 123 1.54 -11.62 -14.59
CA ASN A 123 1.07 -11.19 -15.92
C ASN A 123 1.94 -10.04 -16.42
N PRO A 124 3.01 -10.33 -17.19
CA PRO A 124 3.91 -9.30 -17.69
C PRO A 124 3.19 -8.22 -18.49
N LEU A 125 2.21 -8.58 -19.34
CA LEU A 125 1.50 -7.62 -20.18
C LEU A 125 0.76 -6.55 -19.37
N LEU A 126 0.14 -6.96 -18.26
CA LEU A 126 -0.57 -6.06 -17.34
C LEU A 126 0.30 -5.59 -16.16
N ARG A 127 1.60 -5.91 -16.19
CA ARG A 127 2.58 -5.64 -15.12
C ARG A 127 2.16 -6.16 -13.75
N GLU A 128 1.39 -7.25 -13.72
CA GLU A 128 1.05 -7.89 -12.46
C GLU A 128 2.25 -8.69 -11.95
N ALA A 129 2.58 -8.49 -10.69
CA ALA A 129 3.68 -9.18 -10.01
C ALA A 129 3.29 -9.57 -8.59
N ILE A 130 3.97 -10.60 -8.09
CA ILE A 130 3.82 -11.11 -6.74
C ILE A 130 5.20 -11.20 -6.12
N ILE A 131 5.36 -10.67 -4.92
CA ILE A 131 6.52 -10.96 -4.06
C ILE A 131 6.03 -11.82 -2.90
N LYS A 132 6.60 -13.01 -2.77
CA LYS A 132 6.40 -13.89 -1.62
C LYS A 132 7.63 -13.86 -0.75
N GLY A 133 7.47 -14.04 0.56
CA GLY A 133 8.62 -14.21 1.44
C GLY A 133 8.30 -14.80 2.79
N ASN A 134 9.31 -15.41 3.40
CA ASN A 134 9.31 -15.79 4.81
C ASN A 134 10.01 -14.70 5.61
N TYR A 135 9.53 -14.44 6.82
CA TYR A 135 10.05 -13.36 7.66
C TYR A 135 10.09 -13.71 9.14
N GLU A 136 10.91 -12.95 9.85
CA GLU A 136 10.91 -12.86 11.30
C GLU A 136 11.03 -11.39 11.74
N VAL A 137 10.42 -11.09 12.89
CA VAL A 137 10.57 -9.80 13.59
C VAL A 137 10.80 -10.09 15.07
N PRO A 138 12.06 -10.09 15.51
CA PRO A 138 12.40 -10.22 16.92
C PRO A 138 11.82 -9.08 17.76
N ASP A 139 11.53 -9.37 19.02
CA ASP A 139 11.06 -8.41 20.04
C ASP A 139 9.82 -7.60 19.65
N TYR A 140 8.96 -8.16 18.78
CA TYR A 140 7.77 -7.44 18.31
C TYR A 140 6.59 -7.49 19.28
N VAL A 141 6.46 -8.59 20.03
CA VAL A 141 5.38 -8.77 21.00
C VAL A 141 5.83 -8.35 22.40
N LYS A 142 4.93 -7.74 23.16
CA LYS A 142 5.15 -7.45 24.57
C LYS A 142 4.47 -8.52 25.42
N ARG A 143 5.18 -9.02 26.43
CA ARG A 143 4.67 -10.03 27.36
C ARG A 143 4.60 -9.45 28.77
N ALA A 144 3.50 -9.68 29.47
CA ALA A 144 3.33 -9.28 30.86
C ALA A 144 2.49 -10.33 31.60
N GLY A 145 3.11 -11.07 32.52
CA GLY A 145 2.44 -12.18 33.20
C GLY A 145 1.91 -13.22 32.20
N ASN A 146 0.59 -13.42 32.20
CA ASN A 146 -0.10 -14.35 31.30
C ASN A 146 -0.61 -13.69 30.01
N GLU A 147 -0.25 -12.43 29.75
CA GLU A 147 -0.74 -11.66 28.62
C GLU A 147 0.33 -11.44 27.54
N ILE A 148 -0.11 -11.48 26.28
CA ILE A 148 0.69 -11.09 25.11
C ILE A 148 -0.04 -9.94 24.39
N PHE A 149 0.69 -8.85 24.17
CA PHE A 149 0.22 -7.69 23.41
C PHE A 149 0.89 -7.68 22.04
N ILE A 150 0.09 -7.57 20.98
CA ILE A 150 0.57 -7.51 19.61
C ILE A 150 -0.18 -6.46 18.81
N ASN A 151 0.55 -5.59 18.12
CA ASN A 151 -0.03 -4.63 17.19
C ASN A 151 -0.17 -5.29 15.81
N LEU A 152 -1.41 -5.43 15.32
CA LEU A 152 -1.67 -5.96 13.97
C LEU A 152 -1.68 -4.89 12.88
N ASN A 153 -1.42 -3.63 13.20
CA ASN A 153 -1.12 -2.57 12.23
C ASN A 153 0.40 -2.61 11.92
N LEU A 154 0.85 -3.59 11.12
CA LEU A 154 2.27 -3.82 10.86
C LEU A 154 2.91 -2.68 10.05
N GLU A 155 2.20 -2.12 9.08
CA GLU A 155 2.62 -0.98 8.27
C GLU A 155 1.82 0.26 8.66
N LYS A 156 2.55 1.36 8.79
CA LYS A 156 2.01 2.65 9.20
C LYS A 156 2.37 3.67 8.13
N PHE A 157 1.78 3.54 6.94
CA PHE A 157 2.07 4.38 5.78
C PHE A 157 1.93 5.88 6.06
N PHE A 158 1.03 6.24 6.99
CA PHE A 158 0.82 7.61 7.43
C PHE A 158 1.21 7.75 8.90
N ASN A 159 2.49 7.98 9.19
CA ASN A 159 2.99 8.17 10.57
C ASN A 159 3.87 9.41 10.75
N GLY A 160 3.98 10.27 9.73
CA GLY A 160 4.75 11.51 9.78
C GLY A 160 4.06 12.65 10.55
N PRO A 161 4.75 13.79 10.76
CA PRO A 161 4.27 14.92 11.58
C PRO A 161 3.06 15.71 11.01
N GLY A 162 2.38 15.20 9.98
CA GLY A 162 1.39 15.96 9.21
C GLY A 162 2.04 17.05 8.35
N ILE A 163 1.23 17.74 7.55
CA ILE A 163 1.67 18.87 6.73
C ILE A 163 1.69 20.13 7.60
N ASP A 164 2.84 20.82 7.67
CA ASP A 164 2.94 22.15 8.29
C ASP A 164 2.23 23.18 7.40
N THR A 165 0.97 23.47 7.73
CA THR A 165 0.11 24.37 6.95
C THR A 165 0.54 25.84 6.99
N ALA A 166 1.43 26.22 7.92
CA ALA A 166 1.95 27.57 8.01
C ALA A 166 3.17 27.77 7.08
N LYS A 167 3.92 26.70 6.78
CA LYS A 167 5.12 26.77 5.93
C LYS A 167 4.90 26.27 4.51
N ARG A 168 4.06 25.24 4.33
CA ARG A 168 3.86 24.64 3.01
C ARG A 168 2.86 25.48 2.21
N MET A 169 3.38 26.19 1.21
CA MET A 169 2.58 27.04 0.31
C MET A 169 2.30 26.39 -1.05
N MET A 170 3.03 25.31 -1.39
CA MET A 170 2.89 24.62 -2.68
C MET A 170 2.11 23.33 -2.51
N ALA A 171 1.33 22.96 -3.52
CA ALA A 171 0.60 21.70 -3.56
C ALA A 171 1.54 20.48 -3.37
N LEU A 172 0.97 19.36 -2.94
CA LEU A 172 1.65 18.06 -2.93
C LEU A 172 1.09 17.21 -4.06
N GLU A 173 1.98 16.64 -4.86
CA GLU A 173 1.63 15.72 -5.92
C GLU A 173 1.74 14.28 -5.39
N ASN A 174 0.83 13.44 -5.86
CA ASN A 174 0.83 12.01 -5.71
C ASN A 174 0.69 11.43 -7.13
N ASP A 175 1.55 10.49 -7.49
CA ASP A 175 1.75 10.10 -8.88
C ASP A 175 0.47 9.50 -9.51
N PHE A 176 -0.33 8.81 -8.70
CA PHE A 176 -1.60 8.21 -9.11
C PHE A 176 -2.53 7.94 -7.94
N HIS A 177 -3.83 7.80 -8.23
CA HIS A 177 -4.78 7.24 -7.27
C HIS A 177 -4.51 5.76 -7.03
N TYR A 178 -4.62 5.29 -5.79
CA TYR A 178 -4.33 3.90 -5.47
C TYR A 178 -5.11 3.34 -4.29
N THR A 179 -5.14 2.01 -4.21
CA THR A 179 -5.68 1.25 -3.08
C THR A 179 -4.60 0.33 -2.49
N ILE A 180 -4.51 0.27 -1.16
CA ILE A 180 -3.71 -0.73 -0.45
C ILE A 180 -4.67 -1.56 0.40
N GLU A 181 -4.66 -2.87 0.21
CA GLU A 181 -5.37 -3.84 1.03
C GLU A 181 -4.35 -4.68 1.80
N GLN A 182 -4.48 -4.78 3.11
CA GLN A 182 -3.56 -5.55 3.95
C GLN A 182 -4.34 -6.48 4.86
N TYR A 183 -4.02 -7.76 4.80
CA TYR A 183 -4.60 -8.81 5.62
C TYR A 183 -3.51 -9.32 6.56
N HIS A 184 -3.64 -9.02 7.85
CA HIS A 184 -2.73 -9.47 8.89
C HIS A 184 -3.42 -10.58 9.69
N ILE A 185 -3.01 -11.81 9.44
CA ILE A 185 -3.66 -13.01 9.96
C ILE A 185 -2.82 -13.56 11.12
N LEU A 186 -3.25 -13.27 12.34
CA LEU A 186 -2.63 -13.80 13.56
C LEU A 186 -3.18 -15.18 13.89
N HIS A 187 -2.31 -16.18 13.91
CA HIS A 187 -2.60 -17.48 14.49
C HIS A 187 -2.42 -17.43 16.01
N LEU A 188 -3.47 -17.77 16.75
CA LEU A 188 -3.42 -17.79 18.21
C LEU A 188 -2.54 -18.95 18.68
N PRO A 189 -1.54 -18.71 19.56
CA PRO A 189 -0.73 -19.78 20.14
C PRO A 189 -1.58 -20.77 20.94
N GLN A 190 -1.14 -22.02 21.02
CA GLN A 190 -1.84 -23.03 21.81
C GLN A 190 -1.98 -22.58 23.28
N GLY A 191 -3.20 -22.72 23.82
CA GLY A 191 -3.50 -22.33 25.20
C GLY A 191 -3.68 -20.82 25.41
N TYR A 192 -3.80 -20.04 24.34
CA TYR A 192 -4.15 -18.61 24.42
C TYR A 192 -5.51 -18.34 23.77
N THR A 193 -6.21 -17.34 24.30
CA THR A 193 -7.42 -16.75 23.71
C THR A 193 -7.22 -15.25 23.51
N ALA A 194 -7.93 -14.65 22.56
CA ALA A 194 -7.95 -13.20 22.38
C ALA A 194 -8.89 -12.58 23.41
N SER A 195 -8.34 -11.96 24.46
CA SER A 195 -9.11 -11.31 25.52
C SER A 195 -9.52 -9.88 25.16
N TYR A 196 -8.81 -9.24 24.24
CA TYR A 196 -9.19 -7.96 23.66
C TYR A 196 -8.85 -7.92 22.17
N ILE A 197 -9.85 -7.50 21.38
CA ILE A 197 -9.73 -7.21 19.96
C ILE A 197 -10.21 -5.76 19.76
N PRO A 198 -9.44 -4.89 19.08
CA PRO A 198 -9.86 -3.52 18.84
C PRO A 198 -11.17 -3.43 18.05
N LYS A 199 -11.89 -2.32 18.20
CA LYS A 199 -13.12 -2.07 17.43
C LYS A 199 -12.78 -1.73 15.98
N ASN A 200 -13.68 -2.10 15.07
CA ASN A 200 -13.60 -1.69 13.67
C ASN A 200 -13.67 -0.16 13.55
N PHE A 201 -12.92 0.40 12.62
CA PHE A 201 -12.86 1.83 12.37
C PHE A 201 -12.92 2.12 10.87
N LYS A 202 -13.66 3.16 10.48
CA LYS A 202 -13.70 3.67 9.11
C LYS A 202 -13.77 5.20 9.11
N ALA A 203 -13.00 5.84 8.24
CA ALA A 203 -13.15 7.25 7.93
C ALA A 203 -12.86 7.52 6.45
N GLU A 204 -13.55 8.52 5.90
CA GLU A 204 -13.46 8.87 4.50
C GLU A 204 -13.76 10.35 4.27
N ASN A 205 -13.02 10.96 3.35
CA ASN A 205 -13.34 12.23 2.70
C ASN A 205 -12.94 12.15 1.21
N ASP A 206 -13.01 13.24 0.46
CA ASP A 206 -12.67 13.23 -0.98
C ASP A 206 -11.20 12.88 -1.28
N LEU A 207 -10.29 12.96 -0.30
CA LEU A 207 -8.84 12.79 -0.47
C LEU A 207 -8.37 11.38 -0.08
N LEU A 208 -8.97 10.80 0.96
CA LEU A 208 -8.54 9.56 1.59
C LEU A 208 -9.74 8.79 2.11
N ARG A 209 -9.73 7.48 1.90
CA ARG A 209 -10.56 6.53 2.67
C ARG A 209 -9.64 5.57 3.39
N PHE A 210 -9.97 5.26 4.64
CA PHE A 210 -9.38 4.11 5.30
C PHE A 210 -10.40 3.36 6.14
N GLU A 211 -10.20 2.05 6.23
CA GLU A 211 -11.04 1.11 6.96
C GLU A 211 -10.14 0.06 7.58
N ILE A 212 -10.30 -0.18 8.89
CA ILE A 212 -9.58 -1.19 9.66
C ILE A 212 -10.63 -2.05 10.35
N THR A 213 -10.67 -3.33 10.00
CA THR A 213 -11.62 -4.29 10.56
C THR A 213 -10.89 -5.44 11.22
N TYR A 214 -11.38 -5.87 12.38
CA TYR A 214 -10.91 -7.04 13.09
C TYR A 214 -12.01 -8.10 13.11
N GLU A 215 -11.64 -9.33 12.78
CA GLU A 215 -12.51 -10.50 12.84
C GLU A 215 -11.79 -11.63 13.57
N GLN A 216 -12.46 -12.25 14.54
CA GLN A 216 -11.99 -13.52 15.11
C GLN A 216 -12.69 -14.67 14.40
N LYS A 217 -11.91 -15.53 13.76
CA LYS A 217 -12.42 -16.71 13.04
C LYS A 217 -11.60 -17.93 13.43
N ASN A 218 -12.26 -18.93 14.02
CA ASN A 218 -11.61 -20.12 14.56
C ASN A 218 -10.47 -19.72 15.54
N ASN A 219 -9.25 -20.23 15.31
CA ASN A 219 -8.06 -19.94 16.11
C ASN A 219 -7.22 -18.78 15.53
N GLN A 220 -7.86 -17.83 14.85
CA GLN A 220 -7.21 -16.69 14.21
C GLN A 220 -7.90 -15.37 14.54
N VAL A 221 -7.09 -14.30 14.61
CA VAL A 221 -7.55 -12.92 14.54
C VAL A 221 -7.06 -12.31 13.23
N ILE A 222 -7.98 -11.83 12.42
CA ILE A 222 -7.70 -11.23 11.11
C ILE A 222 -7.91 -9.73 11.24
N CYS A 223 -6.84 -8.97 10.99
CA CYS A 223 -6.89 -7.52 10.88
C CYS A 223 -6.79 -7.15 9.39
N HIS A 224 -7.86 -6.59 8.83
CA HIS A 224 -7.92 -6.16 7.44
C HIS A 224 -7.92 -4.64 7.36
N HIS A 225 -6.98 -4.09 6.59
CA HIS A 225 -6.84 -2.68 6.30
C HIS A 225 -7.18 -2.43 4.84
N THR A 226 -8.02 -1.43 4.58
CA THR A 226 -8.18 -0.87 3.24
C THR A 226 -7.81 0.61 3.32
N ILE A 227 -6.87 1.06 2.48
CA ILE A 227 -6.52 2.47 2.33
C ILE A 227 -6.71 2.84 0.87
N GLN A 228 -7.37 3.95 0.59
CA GLN A 228 -7.59 4.45 -0.76
C GLN A 228 -7.21 5.93 -0.84
N VAL A 229 -6.17 6.25 -1.59
CA VAL A 229 -5.75 7.62 -1.86
C VAL A 229 -6.40 8.10 -3.16
N LYS A 230 -7.14 9.21 -3.05
CA LYS A 230 -8.09 9.70 -4.07
C LYS A 230 -7.73 11.07 -4.62
N TYR A 231 -6.50 11.54 -4.39
CA TYR A 231 -5.98 12.77 -4.98
C TYR A 231 -4.71 12.50 -5.80
N ILE A 232 -4.53 13.29 -6.86
CA ILE A 232 -3.25 13.47 -7.55
C ILE A 232 -2.58 14.76 -7.08
N LEU A 233 -3.34 15.85 -6.91
CA LEU A 233 -2.80 17.13 -6.49
C LEU A 233 -3.54 17.65 -5.25
N LEU A 234 -2.87 17.63 -4.11
CA LEU A 234 -3.38 18.15 -2.85
C LEU A 234 -3.03 19.64 -2.73
N GLN A 235 -4.05 20.48 -2.90
CA GLN A 235 -3.90 21.93 -2.83
C GLN A 235 -3.70 22.43 -1.37
N PRO A 236 -3.01 23.57 -1.15
CA PRO A 236 -2.75 24.08 0.20
C PRO A 236 -3.99 24.29 1.07
N ASN A 237 -5.09 24.74 0.47
CA ASN A 237 -6.38 24.91 1.15
C ASN A 237 -7.02 23.59 1.62
N ARG A 238 -6.49 22.43 1.22
CA ARG A 238 -6.95 21.09 1.64
C ARG A 238 -6.02 20.42 2.66
N PHE A 239 -4.91 21.04 3.04
CA PHE A 239 -3.96 20.43 3.99
C PHE A 239 -4.56 20.17 5.37
N THR A 240 -5.46 21.04 5.84
CA THR A 240 -6.16 20.84 7.11
C THR A 240 -7.05 19.59 7.06
N ASP A 241 -7.81 19.40 5.98
CA ASP A 241 -8.64 18.20 5.78
C ASP A 241 -7.79 16.93 5.77
N TRP A 242 -6.67 16.96 5.05
CA TRP A 242 -5.70 15.87 4.99
C TRP A 242 -5.14 15.51 6.37
N ASN A 243 -4.65 16.50 7.11
CA ASN A 243 -4.11 16.30 8.45
C ASN A 243 -5.16 15.73 9.41
N ASN A 244 -6.40 16.21 9.34
CA ASN A 244 -7.49 15.77 10.21
C ASN A 244 -7.86 14.31 9.98
N ILE A 245 -7.95 13.86 8.73
CA ILE A 245 -8.26 12.45 8.42
C ILE A 245 -7.07 11.53 8.75
N VAL A 246 -5.84 11.94 8.44
CA VAL A 246 -4.62 11.18 8.79
C VAL A 246 -4.46 11.04 10.30
N LYS A 247 -4.76 12.09 11.08
CA LYS A 247 -4.71 12.03 12.55
C LYS A 247 -5.65 10.96 13.13
N GLN A 248 -6.82 10.77 12.54
CA GLN A 248 -7.75 9.71 12.94
C GLN A 248 -7.16 8.31 12.68
N LEU A 249 -6.51 8.11 11.53
CA LEU A 249 -5.82 6.87 11.18
C LEU A 249 -4.66 6.57 12.14
N VAL A 250 -3.81 7.58 12.40
CA VAL A 250 -2.66 7.45 13.31
C VAL A 250 -3.09 7.02 14.72
N ALA A 251 -4.27 7.43 15.18
CA ALA A 251 -4.80 6.97 16.46
C ALA A 251 -5.06 5.46 16.46
N GLN A 252 -5.60 4.91 15.36
CA GLN A 252 -5.88 3.48 15.23
C GLN A 252 -4.61 2.63 15.18
N TYR A 253 -3.52 3.15 14.61
CA TYR A 253 -2.22 2.46 14.57
C TYR A 253 -1.61 2.16 15.94
N LYS A 254 -2.18 2.69 17.03
CA LYS A 254 -1.74 2.43 18.41
C LYS A 254 -2.47 1.25 19.06
N GLU A 255 -3.58 0.79 18.47
CA GLU A 255 -4.36 -0.34 18.99
C GLU A 255 -3.53 -1.64 18.96
N GLN A 256 -3.77 -2.49 19.96
CA GLN A 256 -3.12 -3.78 20.13
C GLN A 256 -4.16 -4.85 20.44
N VAL A 257 -3.99 -6.03 19.87
CA VAL A 257 -4.71 -7.24 20.30
C VAL A 257 -4.05 -7.76 21.57
N VAL A 258 -4.86 -8.17 22.54
CA VAL A 258 -4.39 -8.81 23.79
C VAL A 258 -4.79 -10.26 23.77
N LEU A 259 -3.80 -11.13 24.01
CA LEU A 259 -4.00 -12.55 24.21
C LEU A 259 -3.76 -12.90 25.67
N THR A 260 -4.60 -13.75 26.25
CA THR A 260 -4.42 -14.24 27.62
C THR A 260 -4.28 -15.76 27.60
N LYS A 261 -3.33 -16.28 28.39
CA LYS A 261 -3.18 -17.72 28.57
C LYS A 261 -4.37 -18.27 29.37
N ASN A 262 -5.01 -19.31 28.84
CA ASN A 262 -6.08 -20.05 29.50
C ASN A 262 -5.58 -20.82 30.72
#